data_AF-A0A673KV36-F1
#
_entry.id   AF-A0A673KV36-F1
#
_cell.length_a   1.000
_cell.length_b   1.000
_cell.length_c   1.000
_cell.angle_alpha   90.00
_cell.angle_beta   90.00
_cell.angle_gamma   90.00
#
_symmetry.space_group_name_H-M   'P 1'
#
loop_
_entity.id
_entity.type
_entity.pdbx_description
1 polymer ?
#
loop_
_entity_poly.entity_id
_entity_poly.type
_entity_poly.pdbx_seq_one_letter_code
_entity_poly.pdbx_strand_id
1 'polypeptide(L)'
;MYVDVCTNICVYICICSIIYMYLLQYQEPIPCEQLVTALCDIKQAYTQFGGKRPFGVSLLYMGWDKHYGFQLYQSDPSGNYGGWKATCIGNNSAVSETHAFRFLCWIL
;
A
#
# COMPACT_ATOMS: atom_id res chain seq x y z
N MET A 1 17.15 -7.12 -14.11
CA MET A 1 15.75 -7.18 -13.65
C MET A 1 15.23 -5.74 -13.60
N TYR A 2 14.89 -5.18 -14.77
CA TYR A 2 14.27 -3.86 -14.86
C TYR A 2 12.87 -3.99 -14.28
N VAL A 3 12.65 -3.51 -13.06
CA VAL A 3 11.29 -3.26 -12.58
C VAL A 3 10.72 -2.24 -13.55
N ASP A 4 9.67 -2.59 -14.29
CA ASP A 4 9.08 -1.78 -15.37
C ASP A 4 8.95 -0.31 -14.89
N VAL A 5 9.79 0.59 -15.42
CA VAL A 5 9.85 2.00 -14.99
C VAL A 5 8.48 2.66 -15.15
N CYS A 6 7.74 2.24 -16.19
CA CYS A 6 6.36 2.63 -16.45
C CYS A 6 5.41 2.28 -15.30
N THR A 7 5.58 1.13 -14.66
CA THR A 7 4.74 0.68 -13.53
C THR A 7 4.99 1.55 -12.30
N ASN A 8 6.25 1.84 -11.99
CA ASN A 8 6.61 2.67 -10.83
C ASN A 8 6.12 4.12 -10.98
N ILE A 9 6.32 4.69 -12.18
CA ILE A 9 5.82 6.03 -12.53
C ILE A 9 4.28 6.08 -12.44
N CYS A 10 3.60 5.06 -12.95
CA CYS A 10 2.13 5.01 -12.93
C CYS A 10 1.58 4.97 -11.50
N VAL A 11 2.20 4.18 -10.61
CA VAL A 11 1.83 4.17 -9.18
C VAL A 11 2.02 5.55 -8.55
N TYR A 12 3.16 6.20 -8.77
CA TYR A 12 3.45 7.52 -8.17
C TYR A 12 2.47 8.60 -8.65
N ILE A 13 2.16 8.61 -9.95
CA ILE A 13 1.19 9.54 -10.54
C ILE A 13 -0.21 9.30 -9.96
N CYS A 14 -0.63 8.05 -9.84
CA CYS A 14 -1.93 7.71 -9.24
C CYS A 14 -2.02 8.20 -7.79
N ILE A 15 -0.99 7.95 -6.97
CA ILE A 15 -0.94 8.42 -5.58
C ILE A 15 -1.09 9.95 -5.52
N CYS A 16 -0.27 10.67 -6.28
CA CYS A 16 -0.30 12.13 -6.30
C CYS A 16 -1.66 12.67 -6.73
N SER A 17 -2.26 12.07 -7.78
CA SER A 17 -3.58 12.45 -8.28
C SER A 17 -4.67 12.25 -7.23
N ILE A 18 -4.69 11.11 -6.54
CA ILE A 18 -5.70 10.80 -5.51
C ILE A 18 -5.58 11.81 -4.35
N ILE A 19 -4.36 12.05 -3.87
CA ILE A 19 -4.10 13.00 -2.78
C ILE A 19 -4.54 14.41 -3.19
N TYR A 20 -4.18 14.86 -4.40
CA TYR A 20 -4.51 16.19 -4.87
C TYR A 20 -6.02 16.41 -5.00
N MET A 21 -6.74 15.44 -5.58
CA MET A 21 -8.20 15.51 -5.70
C MET A 21 -8.88 15.57 -4.33
N TYR A 22 -8.40 14.77 -3.37
CA TYR A 22 -8.92 14.79 -2.01
C TYR A 22 -8.66 16.13 -1.31
N LEU A 23 -7.44 16.66 -1.43
CA LEU A 23 -7.06 17.95 -0.87
C LEU A 23 -7.93 19.08 -1.43
N LEU A 24 -8.19 19.09 -2.74
CA LEU A 24 -9.05 20.10 -3.34
C LEU A 24 -10.49 20.04 -2.83
N GLN A 25 -11.04 18.84 -2.65
CA GLN A 25 -12.42 18.63 -2.26
C GLN A 25 -12.68 18.86 -0.77
N TYR A 26 -11.80 18.37 0.09
CA TYR A 26 -12.00 18.35 1.55
C TYR A 26 -11.10 19.32 2.32
N GLN A 27 -10.05 19.86 1.68
CA GLN A 27 -9.05 20.75 2.30
C GLN A 27 -8.37 20.15 3.55
N GLU A 28 -8.42 18.81 3.69
CA GLU A 28 -7.78 18.04 4.74
C GLU A 28 -6.86 16.98 4.13
N PRO A 29 -5.81 16.52 4.85
CA PRO A 29 -5.00 15.41 4.39
C PRO A 29 -5.84 14.13 4.31
N ILE A 30 -5.61 13.33 3.26
CA ILE A 30 -6.31 12.05 3.08
C ILE A 30 -5.93 11.05 4.18
N PRO A 31 -6.89 10.36 4.80
CA PRO A 31 -6.58 9.28 5.74
C PRO A 31 -5.94 8.10 5.02
N CYS A 32 -5.04 7.40 5.73
CA CYS A 32 -4.23 6.32 5.14
C CYS A 32 -5.10 5.19 4.55
N GLU A 33 -6.17 4.81 5.24
CA GLU A 33 -7.08 3.75 4.77
C GLU A 33 -7.71 4.10 3.42
N GLN A 34 -8.21 5.33 3.24
CA GLN A 34 -8.82 5.74 1.97
C GLN A 34 -7.82 5.75 0.82
N LEU A 35 -6.58 6.19 1.07
CA LEU A 35 -5.51 6.14 0.07
C LEU A 35 -5.21 4.70 -0.35
N VAL A 36 -5.12 3.79 0.63
CA VAL A 36 -4.85 2.37 0.38
C VAL A 36 -5.97 1.73 -0.43
N THR A 37 -7.24 1.95 -0.04
CA THR A 37 -8.40 1.40 -0.76
C THR A 37 -8.46 1.90 -2.19
N ALA A 38 -8.33 3.21 -2.41
CA ALA A 38 -8.37 3.79 -3.75
C ALA A 38 -7.25 3.24 -4.65
N LEU A 39 -6.05 3.05 -4.10
CA LEU A 39 -4.94 2.48 -4.86
C LEU A 39 -5.12 0.99 -5.13
N CYS A 40 -5.74 0.26 -4.20
CA CYS A 40 -6.06 -1.14 -4.35
C CYS A 40 -7.14 -1.38 -5.41
N ASP A 41 -8.17 -0.52 -5.46
CA ASP A 41 -9.19 -0.57 -6.51
C ASP A 41 -8.58 -0.35 -7.89
N ILE A 42 -7.62 0.57 -8.01
CA ILE A 42 -6.86 0.76 -9.25
C ILE A 42 -6.05 -0.49 -9.57
N LYS A 43 -5.27 -1.03 -8.62
CA LYS A 43 -4.50 -2.27 -8.84
C LYS A 43 -5.39 -3.41 -9.31
N GLN A 44 -6.54 -3.57 -8.67
CA GLN A 44 -7.51 -4.62 -8.95
C GLN A 44 -8.17 -4.42 -10.33
N ALA A 45 -8.48 -3.18 -10.72
CA ALA A 45 -9.02 -2.87 -12.05
C ALA A 45 -8.08 -3.32 -13.18
N TYR A 46 -6.77 -3.27 -12.98
CA TYR A 46 -5.78 -3.76 -13.96
C TYR A 46 -5.73 -5.30 -14.05
N THR A 47 -6.30 -6.01 -13.07
CA THR A 47 -6.44 -7.49 -13.12
C THR A 47 -7.75 -7.93 -13.76
N GLN A 48 -8.81 -7.11 -13.66
CA GLN A 48 -10.13 -7.44 -14.21
C GLN A 48 -10.37 -6.92 -15.63
N PHE A 49 -9.91 -5.70 -15.94
CA PHE A 49 -10.17 -5.06 -17.22
C PHE A 49 -8.90 -5.09 -18.09
N GLY A 50 -8.95 -5.92 -19.13
CA GLY A 50 -7.77 -6.54 -19.73
C GLY A 50 -7.12 -5.80 -20.91
N GLY A 51 -5.78 -5.82 -20.89
CA GLY A 51 -4.86 -5.44 -21.98
C GLY A 51 -3.50 -4.95 -21.49
N LYS A 52 -3.42 -4.51 -20.23
CA LYS A 52 -2.19 -3.98 -19.60
C LYS A 52 -1.64 -4.99 -18.59
N ARG A 53 -0.32 -5.00 -18.39
CA ARG A 53 0.31 -5.84 -17.37
C ARG A 53 -0.14 -5.39 -15.97
N PRO A 54 -0.49 -6.31 -15.07
CA PRO A 54 -0.79 -5.98 -13.68
C PRO A 54 0.44 -5.41 -12.97
N PHE A 55 0.20 -4.60 -11.94
CA PHE A 55 1.26 -4.04 -11.11
C PHE A 55 1.94 -5.17 -10.33
N GLY A 56 3.06 -5.69 -10.82
CA GLY A 56 3.87 -6.71 -10.13
C GLY A 56 4.63 -6.19 -8.91
N VAL A 57 4.04 -5.26 -8.15
CA VAL A 57 4.64 -4.58 -7.00
C VAL A 57 3.74 -4.64 -5.79
N SER A 58 4.25 -5.22 -4.71
CA SER A 58 3.66 -5.09 -3.38
C SER A 58 4.11 -3.75 -2.77
N LEU A 59 3.19 -3.05 -2.12
CA LEU A 59 3.45 -1.73 -1.53
C LEU A 59 3.20 -1.79 -0.03
N LEU A 60 4.07 -1.10 0.71
CA LEU A 60 3.92 -0.88 2.14
C LEU A 60 3.52 0.58 2.35
N TYR A 61 2.40 0.80 3.03
CA TYR A 61 1.90 2.12 3.40
C TYR A 61 2.04 2.28 4.89
N MET A 62 2.67 3.36 5.28
CA MET A 62 2.76 3.78 6.67
C MET A 62 2.25 5.20 6.76
N GLY A 63 1.47 5.47 7.78
CA GLY A 63 1.04 6.81 8.06
C GLY A 63 0.34 6.92 9.39
N TRP A 64 0.01 8.14 9.73
CA TRP A 64 -0.63 8.47 10.99
C TRP A 64 -1.92 9.23 10.70
N ASP A 65 -2.98 8.86 11.39
CA ASP A 65 -4.27 9.54 11.32
C ASP A 65 -4.76 9.87 12.74
N LYS A 66 -5.58 10.91 12.87
CA LYS A 66 -6.16 11.38 14.13
C LYS A 66 -7.10 10.34 14.76
N HIS A 67 -7.72 9.50 13.94
CA HIS A 67 -8.73 8.52 14.40
C HIS A 67 -8.13 7.22 14.90
N TYR A 68 -7.18 6.64 14.16
CA TYR A 68 -6.62 5.31 14.43
C TYR A 68 -5.12 5.33 14.79
N GLY A 69 -4.50 6.50 14.84
CA GLY A 69 -3.07 6.65 15.15
C GLY A 69 -2.17 6.12 14.03
N PHE A 70 -1.05 5.52 14.42
CA PHE A 70 -0.10 4.92 13.49
C PHE A 70 -0.65 3.64 12.88
N GLN A 71 -0.73 3.61 11.55
CA GLN A 71 -1.25 2.49 10.79
C GLN A 71 -0.22 2.03 9.77
N LEU A 72 -0.15 0.71 9.61
CA LEU A 72 0.70 0.05 8.63
C LEU A 72 -0.20 -0.86 7.78
N TYR A 73 -0.19 -0.63 6.48
CA TYR A 73 -0.92 -1.43 5.52
C TYR A 73 0.05 -2.02 4.50
N GLN A 74 -0.25 -3.22 4.04
CA GLN A 74 0.42 -3.85 2.92
C GLN A 74 -0.61 -4.16 1.86
N SER A 75 -0.28 -3.86 0.60
CA SER A 75 -1.07 -4.31 -0.55
C SER A 75 -0.28 -5.18 -1.50
N ASP A 76 -0.99 -6.18 -2.04
CA ASP A 76 -0.48 -7.14 -2.99
C ASP A 76 -0.81 -6.71 -4.44
N PRO A 77 -0.13 -7.29 -5.45
CA PRO A 77 -0.38 -7.00 -6.86
C PRO A 77 -1.82 -7.32 -7.32
N SER A 78 -2.55 -8.15 -6.56
CA SER A 78 -3.96 -8.48 -6.79
C SER A 78 -4.93 -7.36 -6.39
N GLY A 79 -4.45 -6.32 -5.71
CA GLY A 79 -5.30 -5.28 -5.13
C GLY A 79 -5.92 -5.67 -3.78
N ASN A 80 -5.47 -6.76 -3.16
CA ASN A 80 -5.81 -7.03 -1.76
C ASN A 80 -4.94 -6.18 -0.83
N TYR A 81 -5.51 -5.69 0.27
CA TYR A 81 -4.76 -5.00 1.32
C TYR A 81 -5.10 -5.52 2.70
N GLY A 82 -4.13 -5.44 3.62
CA GLY A 82 -4.30 -5.84 5.02
C GLY A 82 -3.57 -4.88 5.95
N GLY A 83 -4.14 -4.68 7.14
CA GLY A 83 -3.53 -3.93 8.23
C GLY A 83 -2.64 -4.84 9.09
N TRP A 84 -1.44 -4.36 9.44
CA TRP A 84 -0.43 -5.14 10.16
C TRP A 84 0.14 -4.33 11.32
N LYS A 85 0.58 -5.02 12.39
CA LYS A 85 1.38 -4.38 13.46
C LYS A 85 2.87 -4.33 13.10
N ALA A 86 3.35 -5.37 12.42
CA ALA A 86 4.60 -5.40 11.72
C ALA A 86 4.45 -6.30 10.50
N THR A 87 5.05 -5.88 9.39
CA THR A 87 5.14 -6.69 8.18
C THR A 87 6.45 -6.36 7.45
N CYS A 88 6.91 -7.28 6.61
CA CYS A 88 8.13 -7.15 5.83
C CYS A 88 7.85 -7.58 4.39
N ILE A 89 8.27 -6.77 3.41
CA ILE A 89 8.17 -7.12 1.99
C ILE A 89 9.56 -7.40 1.42
N GLY A 90 9.66 -8.35 0.49
CA GLY A 90 10.90 -8.67 -0.21
C GLY A 90 11.50 -10.03 0.14
N ASN A 91 12.81 -10.19 -0.09
CA ASN A 91 13.49 -11.47 0.02
C ASN A 91 13.65 -11.87 1.50
N ASN A 92 13.24 -13.09 1.86
CA ASN A 92 13.19 -13.62 3.24
C ASN A 92 12.07 -13.04 4.13
N SER A 93 10.99 -12.51 3.54
CA SER A 93 9.84 -11.96 4.30
C SER A 93 9.32 -12.90 5.40
N ALA A 94 9.23 -14.21 5.12
CA ALA A 94 8.74 -15.21 6.08
C ALA A 94 9.58 -15.30 7.38
N VAL A 95 10.91 -15.20 7.26
CA VAL A 95 11.81 -15.23 8.42
C VAL A 95 11.72 -13.91 9.18
N SER A 96 11.72 -12.78 8.48
CA SER A 96 11.62 -11.45 9.10
C SER A 96 10.26 -11.23 9.77
N GLU A 97 9.17 -11.71 9.20
CA GLU A 97 7.84 -11.66 9.82
C GLU A 97 7.85 -12.45 11.12
N THR A 98 8.38 -13.68 11.12
CA THR A 98 8.48 -14.51 12.32
C THR A 98 9.28 -13.81 13.44
N HIS A 99 10.38 -13.15 13.08
CA HIS A 99 11.19 -12.38 14.03
C HIS A 99 10.46 -11.13 14.53
N ALA A 100 9.77 -10.41 13.64
CA ALA A 100 9.00 -9.22 13.99
C ALA A 100 7.84 -9.56 14.95
N PHE A 101 7.12 -10.65 14.69
CA PHE A 101 6.06 -11.14 15.60
C PHE A 101 6.62 -11.58 16.94
N ARG A 102 7.77 -12.28 16.97
CA ARG A 102 8.46 -12.63 18.21
C ARG A 102 8.85 -11.39 19.01
N PHE A 103 9.40 -10.36 18.37
CA PHE A 103 9.84 -9.14 19.04
C PHE A 103 8.66 -8.33 19.60
N LEU A 104 7.57 -8.20 18.83
CA LEU A 104 6.32 -7.57 19.28
C LEU A 104 5.69 -8.28 20.48
N CYS A 105 5.75 -9.62 20.53
CA CYS A 105 5.22 -10.40 21.65
C CYS A 105 6.02 -10.24 22.95
N TRP A 106 7.25 -9.73 22.89
CA TRP A 106 8.09 -9.46 24.08
C TRP A 106 7.98 -8.01 24.57
N ILE A 107 7.45 -7.10 23.74
CA ILE A 107 7.32 -5.67 24.04
C ILE A 107 5.92 -5.29 24.51
N LEU A 108 4.92 -6.12 24.21
CA LEU A 108 3.53 -6.01 24.70
C LEU A 108 3.33 -6.89 25.93
#